data_AF-A0A7Y3ASB4-F1
#
_entry.id   AF-A0A7Y3ASB4-F1
#
_cell.length_a   1.000
_cell.length_b   1.000
_cell.length_c   1.000
_cell.angle_alpha   90.00
_cell.angle_beta   90.00
_cell.angle_gamma   90.00
#
_symmetry.space_group_name_H-M   'P 1'
#
loop_
_entity.id
_entity.type
_entity.pdbx_description
1 polymer ?
#
loop_
_entity_poly.entity_id
_entity_poly.type
_entity_poly.pdbx_seq_one_letter_code
_entity_poly.pdbx_strand_id
1 'polypeptide(L)'
;IVYSTIQLLDSVSNKVNGNGRILHEMSTNGTVFNKGNINETPQFASLIWQIYLWNGDIQFLEKYFPTVKNGLNWLMSENDDNKNLFPDGFGMMEIHGLDSEMIDVAVYTQRAFADAAKMAIEIKEDSLALEYKKVANTLKDKINLEFWSEEFHSYADFIGTDEQALHLIDDAIIRADTLNKPWAIEELKETKKSIIDNPSKSLRPFVLHHNWVVNTPMEMKIAEKEKALKALQTSENFVNPFGVFVTGIDRDASAGSDDGSFKGSKVFSYTGAVMTLPTGVQAIAENNYGRPDKALNYLKRMTRTFSYALPGSIYEVSPDYGMITQAWNIYSFALPIIHQFFGIQPMASEKKIQIMIQMPEEWNSASLENVIVAENVISVFYEKENKTTKVKVTQSESDWALEIVLPKMENINYEIVKGNAEITISENIIVYLSKDPIIEITNTSE
;
A
#
# COMPACT_ATOMS: atom_id res chain seq x y z
N ILE A 1 -15.36 11.12 12.32
CA ILE A 1 -14.34 10.14 12.77
C ILE A 1 -12.97 10.53 12.23
N VAL A 2 -12.72 10.49 10.92
CA VAL A 2 -11.40 10.80 10.29
C VAL A 2 -10.74 12.08 10.83
N TYR A 3 -11.40 13.24 10.74
CA TYR A 3 -10.83 14.51 11.23
C TYR A 3 -10.51 14.51 12.73
N SER A 4 -11.34 13.87 13.54
CA SER A 4 -11.12 13.74 14.99
C SER A 4 -9.94 12.81 15.30
N THR A 5 -9.77 11.73 14.52
CA THR A 5 -8.62 10.83 14.64
C THR A 5 -7.32 11.53 14.26
N ILE A 6 -7.29 12.27 13.15
CA ILE A 6 -6.12 13.06 12.73
C ILE A 6 -5.76 14.10 13.80
N GLN A 7 -6.75 14.83 14.31
CA GLN A 7 -6.55 15.79 15.39
C GLN A 7 -5.98 15.12 16.65
N LEU A 8 -6.48 13.94 17.02
CA LEU A 8 -5.98 13.19 18.17
C LEU A 8 -4.51 12.79 17.97
N LEU A 9 -4.19 12.18 16.83
CA LEU A 9 -2.82 11.77 16.51
C LEU A 9 -1.87 12.97 16.54
N ASP A 10 -2.22 14.05 15.84
CA ASP A 10 -1.42 15.27 15.77
C ASP A 10 -1.21 15.89 17.17
N SER A 11 -2.30 16.14 17.91
CA SER A 11 -2.22 16.84 19.20
C SER A 11 -1.46 16.06 20.27
N VAL A 12 -1.67 14.74 20.36
CA VAL A 12 -0.98 13.92 21.36
C VAL A 12 0.48 13.73 20.96
N SER A 13 0.76 13.49 19.68
CA SER A 13 2.14 13.37 19.19
C SER A 13 2.94 14.65 19.42
N ASN A 14 2.34 15.82 19.16
CA ASN A 14 2.97 17.11 19.46
C ASN A 14 3.19 17.32 20.96
N LYS A 15 2.29 16.84 21.82
CA LYS A 15 2.46 16.94 23.28
C LYS A 15 3.57 16.02 23.81
N VAL A 16 3.72 14.82 23.23
CA VAL A 16 4.67 13.80 23.71
C VAL A 16 6.05 13.94 23.09
N ASN A 17 6.11 14.23 21.79
CA ASN A 17 7.33 14.25 20.99
C ASN A 17 7.77 15.68 20.63
N GLY A 18 6.84 16.53 20.18
CA GLY A 18 7.11 17.95 19.88
C GLY A 18 7.98 18.22 18.65
N ASN A 19 8.40 17.19 17.92
CA ASN A 19 9.30 17.28 16.75
C ASN A 19 8.67 16.72 15.45
N GLY A 20 7.36 16.45 15.46
CA GLY A 20 6.62 15.90 14.31
C GLY A 20 6.61 14.36 14.23
N ARG A 21 7.33 13.64 15.09
CA ARG A 21 7.19 12.18 15.23
C ARG A 21 5.77 11.83 15.69
N ILE A 22 5.13 10.89 15.00
CA ILE A 22 3.78 10.41 15.31
C ILE A 22 3.85 9.23 16.27
N LEU A 23 2.97 9.19 17.27
CA LEU A 23 2.94 8.12 18.27
C LEU A 23 2.44 6.77 17.71
N HIS A 24 2.97 5.68 18.26
CA HIS A 24 2.63 4.31 17.85
C HIS A 24 1.34 3.84 18.52
N GLU A 25 1.27 3.96 19.85
CA GLU A 25 0.11 3.50 20.61
C GLU A 25 -0.20 4.38 21.83
N MET A 26 -1.49 4.48 22.12
CA MET A 26 -2.02 5.21 23.27
C MET A 26 -3.21 4.46 23.85
N SER A 27 -3.27 4.35 25.18
CA SER A 27 -4.42 3.79 25.88
C SER A 27 -5.57 4.80 25.96
N THR A 28 -6.79 4.31 26.17
CA THR A 28 -8.00 5.15 26.34
C THR A 28 -7.94 6.07 27.56
N ASN A 29 -7.00 5.85 28.49
CA ASN A 29 -6.72 6.76 29.60
C ASN A 29 -5.75 7.91 29.25
N GLY A 30 -5.23 7.95 28.03
CA GLY A 30 -4.31 8.99 27.53
C GLY A 30 -2.82 8.70 27.74
N THR A 31 -2.45 7.55 28.30
CA THR A 31 -1.04 7.13 28.41
C THR A 31 -0.51 6.67 27.07
N VAL A 32 0.63 7.24 26.64
CA VAL A 32 1.38 6.83 25.44
C VAL A 32 2.50 5.89 25.86
N PHE A 33 2.52 4.68 25.30
CA PHE A 33 3.50 3.64 25.67
C PHE A 33 4.70 3.60 24.71
N ASN A 34 4.45 3.84 23.42
CA ASN A 34 5.50 3.96 22.42
C ASN A 34 5.38 5.31 21.70
N LYS A 35 6.50 6.05 21.66
CA LYS A 35 6.60 7.38 21.04
C LYS A 35 6.47 7.37 19.53
N GLY A 36 6.58 6.22 18.89
CA GLY A 36 6.32 6.03 17.47
C GLY A 36 7.39 5.23 16.75
N ASN A 37 7.04 4.21 15.96
CA ASN A 37 8.02 3.61 15.05
C ASN A 37 8.32 4.54 13.87
N ILE A 38 9.34 4.23 13.08
CA ILE A 38 9.82 5.16 12.05
C ILE A 38 8.80 5.33 10.92
N ASN A 39 8.09 4.26 10.56
CA ASN A 39 7.12 4.25 9.45
C ASN A 39 5.85 5.07 9.68
N GLU A 40 5.46 5.35 10.93
CA GLU A 40 4.18 6.02 11.22
C GLU A 40 4.18 7.48 10.80
N THR A 41 5.30 8.16 11.00
CA THR A 41 5.48 9.57 10.64
C THR A 41 5.33 9.82 9.13
N PRO A 42 5.99 9.07 8.22
CA PRO A 42 5.75 9.22 6.79
C PRO A 42 4.34 8.77 6.35
N GLN A 43 3.74 7.80 7.03
CA GLN A 43 2.35 7.41 6.75
C GLN A 43 1.35 8.50 7.13
N PHE A 44 1.58 9.23 8.22
CA PHE A 44 0.77 10.40 8.58
C PHE A 44 0.83 11.49 7.50
N ALA A 45 2.00 11.75 6.92
CA ALA A 45 2.10 12.66 5.78
C ALA A 45 1.23 12.19 4.61
N SER A 46 1.31 10.91 4.26
CA SER A 46 0.47 10.33 3.19
C SER A 46 -1.02 10.44 3.52
N LEU A 47 -1.41 10.22 4.78
CA LEU A 47 -2.80 10.38 5.25
C LEU A 47 -3.30 11.81 5.05
N ILE A 48 -2.53 12.83 5.45
CA ILE A 48 -2.92 14.24 5.27
C ILE A 48 -3.15 14.54 3.78
N TRP A 49 -2.26 14.06 2.90
CA TRP A 49 -2.43 14.27 1.46
C TRP A 49 -3.66 13.57 0.93
N GLN A 50 -3.90 12.32 1.32
CA GLN A 50 -5.08 11.58 0.89
C GLN A 50 -6.37 12.28 1.31
N ILE A 51 -6.47 12.79 2.54
CA ILE A 51 -7.68 13.52 2.96
C ILE A 51 -7.85 14.82 2.17
N TYR A 52 -6.76 15.53 1.87
CA TYR A 52 -6.79 16.75 1.07
C TYR A 52 -7.30 16.50 -0.36
N LEU A 53 -6.86 15.41 -1.01
CA LEU A 53 -7.35 15.04 -2.36
C LEU A 53 -8.88 14.92 -2.43
N TRP A 54 -9.52 14.47 -1.34
CA TRP A 54 -10.96 14.25 -1.25
C TRP A 54 -11.76 15.46 -0.78
N ASN A 55 -11.19 16.33 0.05
CA ASN A 55 -11.91 17.46 0.63
C ASN A 55 -11.58 18.82 0.00
N GLY A 56 -10.40 18.97 -0.62
CA GLY A 56 -9.92 20.23 -1.20
C GLY A 56 -9.75 21.38 -0.20
N ASP A 57 -9.76 21.10 1.11
CA ASP A 57 -9.76 22.11 2.16
C ASP A 57 -8.33 22.58 2.46
N ILE A 58 -8.00 23.77 1.95
CA ILE A 58 -6.68 24.38 2.17
C ILE A 58 -6.41 24.68 3.65
N GLN A 59 -7.44 25.00 4.45
CA GLN A 59 -7.25 25.27 5.88
C GLN A 59 -6.91 23.99 6.64
N PHE A 60 -7.48 22.85 6.23
CA PHE A 60 -7.07 21.54 6.74
C PHE A 60 -5.59 21.29 6.44
N LEU A 61 -5.14 21.58 5.22
CA LEU A 61 -3.76 21.36 4.82
C LEU A 61 -2.80 22.29 5.58
N GLU A 62 -3.10 23.59 5.65
CA GLU A 62 -2.33 24.59 6.40
C GLU A 62 -2.18 24.22 7.88
N LYS A 63 -3.21 23.60 8.46
CA LYS A 63 -3.20 23.16 9.85
C LYS A 63 -2.22 22.03 10.11
N TYR A 64 -2.16 21.02 9.25
CA TYR A 64 -1.40 19.78 9.52
C TYR A 64 -0.05 19.70 8.78
N PHE A 65 0.15 20.49 7.72
CA PHE A 65 1.42 20.53 7.00
C PHE A 65 2.64 20.88 7.88
N PRO A 66 2.56 21.76 8.91
CA PRO A 66 3.66 21.98 9.83
C PRO A 66 4.15 20.70 10.54
N THR A 67 3.22 19.83 10.98
CA THR A 67 3.56 18.54 11.59
C THR A 67 4.25 17.63 10.57
N VAL A 68 3.78 17.61 9.32
CA VAL A 68 4.44 16.88 8.22
C VAL A 68 5.87 17.37 8.00
N LYS A 69 6.09 18.69 7.89
CA LYS A 69 7.43 19.26 7.71
C LYS A 69 8.38 18.90 8.85
N ASN A 70 7.90 19.03 10.09
CA ASN A 70 8.69 18.67 11.27
C ASN A 70 9.01 17.18 11.30
N GLY A 71 8.03 16.32 10.99
CA GLY A 71 8.20 14.87 10.93
C GLY A 71 9.20 14.42 9.86
N LEU A 72 9.14 15.00 8.65
CA LEU A 72 10.12 14.73 7.61
C LEU A 72 11.52 15.21 7.98
N ASN A 73 11.64 16.37 8.62
CA ASN A 73 12.91 16.84 9.14
C ASN A 73 13.44 15.89 10.23
N TRP A 74 12.59 15.45 11.15
CA TRP A 74 12.94 14.48 12.19
C TRP A 74 13.47 13.17 11.60
N LEU A 75 12.77 12.60 10.61
CA LEU A 75 13.21 11.38 9.91
C LEU A 75 14.65 11.51 9.40
N MET A 76 14.95 12.57 8.65
CA MET A 76 16.26 12.70 7.98
C MET A 76 17.38 13.23 8.90
N SER A 77 17.03 14.03 9.91
CA SER A 77 18.03 14.63 10.80
C SER A 77 18.44 13.69 11.92
N GLU A 78 17.50 12.93 12.50
CA GLU A 78 17.72 12.10 13.68
C GLU A 78 17.81 10.60 13.39
N ASN A 79 17.33 10.12 12.23
CA ASN A 79 17.24 8.68 11.96
C ASN A 79 17.95 8.25 10.68
N ASP A 80 18.69 9.12 9.98
CA ASP A 80 19.50 8.78 8.80
C ASP A 80 20.97 9.11 9.12
N ASP A 81 21.62 8.26 9.90
CA ASP A 81 22.95 8.55 10.49
C ASP A 81 24.04 8.62 9.42
N ASN A 82 23.98 7.73 8.43
CA ASN A 82 24.96 7.65 7.35
C ASN A 82 24.66 8.62 6.19
N LYS A 83 23.54 9.34 6.25
CA LYS A 83 23.10 10.33 5.25
C LYS A 83 22.90 9.74 3.86
N ASN A 84 22.52 8.46 3.79
CA ASN A 84 22.22 7.79 2.53
C ASN A 84 20.75 7.95 2.12
N LEU A 85 19.92 8.61 2.94
CA LEU A 85 18.49 8.86 2.80
C LEU A 85 17.55 7.77 3.32
N PHE A 86 18.04 6.63 3.79
CA PHE A 86 17.21 5.57 4.35
C PHE A 86 17.19 5.67 5.86
N PRO A 87 16.06 6.05 6.49
CA PRO A 87 16.01 6.12 7.92
C PRO A 87 16.15 4.73 8.56
N ASP A 88 17.02 4.63 9.57
CA ASP A 88 17.22 3.50 10.45
C ASP A 88 16.08 3.39 11.47
N GLY A 89 15.65 2.17 11.74
CA GLY A 89 14.79 1.84 12.87
C GLY A 89 13.62 0.92 12.50
N PHE A 90 12.82 0.58 13.51
CA PHE A 90 11.68 -0.30 13.32
C PHE A 90 10.66 0.30 12.33
N GLY A 91 10.29 -0.54 11.36
CA GLY A 91 9.13 -0.33 10.50
C GLY A 91 7.89 -1.04 11.03
N MET A 92 7.05 -1.51 10.11
CA MET A 92 5.88 -2.36 10.40
C MET A 92 6.27 -3.75 10.88
N MET A 93 7.45 -4.23 10.49
CA MET A 93 7.98 -5.50 10.98
C MET A 93 8.72 -5.28 12.30
N GLU A 94 8.02 -5.50 13.42
CA GLU A 94 8.55 -5.34 14.77
C GLU A 94 9.35 -6.57 15.24
N ILE A 95 10.21 -7.11 14.38
CA ILE A 95 11.09 -8.23 14.73
C ILE A 95 12.25 -7.66 15.56
N HIS A 96 12.54 -8.26 16.71
CA HIS A 96 13.62 -7.80 17.58
C HIS A 96 14.98 -7.78 16.84
N GLY A 97 15.70 -6.65 16.91
CA GLY A 97 16.97 -6.44 16.22
C GLY A 97 16.87 -6.17 14.72
N LEU A 98 15.66 -6.12 14.15
CA LEU A 98 15.40 -5.76 12.77
C LEU A 98 15.05 -4.26 12.68
N ASP A 99 16.03 -3.42 12.99
CA ASP A 99 15.90 -1.96 13.14
C ASP A 99 16.98 -1.19 12.37
N SER A 100 17.52 -1.80 11.31
CA SER A 100 18.41 -1.13 10.34
C SER A 100 17.61 -0.40 9.26
N GLU A 101 18.14 -0.26 8.05
CA GLU A 101 17.47 0.41 6.94
C GLU A 101 16.39 -0.50 6.33
N MET A 102 15.18 -0.43 6.86
CA MET A 102 14.06 -1.27 6.47
C MET A 102 13.39 -0.84 5.16
N ILE A 103 12.96 -1.80 4.32
CA ILE A 103 12.35 -1.51 3.02
C ILE A 103 11.06 -0.68 3.12
N ASP A 104 10.18 -1.00 4.07
CA ASP A 104 8.93 -0.27 4.28
C ASP A 104 9.18 1.14 4.79
N VAL A 105 10.15 1.33 5.70
CA VAL A 105 10.58 2.66 6.15
C VAL A 105 11.08 3.49 4.97
N ALA A 106 11.95 2.93 4.13
CA ALA A 106 12.46 3.61 2.93
C ALA A 106 11.32 3.98 1.97
N VAL A 107 10.41 3.05 1.69
CA VAL A 107 9.26 3.22 0.80
C VAL A 107 8.29 4.27 1.32
N TYR A 108 7.88 4.19 2.58
CA TYR A 108 6.95 5.15 3.14
C TYR A 108 7.60 6.53 3.26
N THR A 109 8.90 6.62 3.57
CA THR A 109 9.65 7.89 3.53
C THR A 109 9.64 8.50 2.13
N GLN A 110 9.93 7.71 1.08
CA GLN A 110 9.82 8.15 -0.31
C GLN A 110 8.43 8.70 -0.62
N ARG A 111 7.39 7.96 -0.23
CA ARG A 111 6.00 8.33 -0.48
C ARG A 111 5.63 9.63 0.23
N ALA A 112 6.07 9.78 1.47
CA ALA A 112 5.83 10.97 2.27
C ALA A 112 6.46 12.23 1.67
N PHE A 113 7.70 12.15 1.18
CA PHE A 113 8.32 13.26 0.45
C PHE A 113 7.59 13.57 -0.87
N ALA A 114 7.14 12.54 -1.59
CA ALA A 114 6.40 12.73 -2.84
C ALA A 114 5.05 13.43 -2.61
N ASP A 115 4.35 13.09 -1.53
CA ASP A 115 3.07 13.71 -1.18
C ASP A 115 3.28 15.09 -0.53
N ALA A 116 4.25 15.25 0.36
CA ALA A 116 4.60 16.56 0.93
C ALA A 116 5.07 17.57 -0.11
N ALA A 117 5.75 17.12 -1.18
CA ALA A 117 6.08 17.99 -2.31
C ALA A 117 4.82 18.57 -2.97
N LYS A 118 3.75 17.78 -3.10
CA LYS A 118 2.46 18.26 -3.64
C LYS A 118 1.76 19.17 -2.65
N MET A 119 1.77 18.84 -1.36
CA MET A 119 1.23 19.75 -0.32
C MET A 119 1.92 21.12 -0.35
N ALA A 120 3.25 21.13 -0.50
CA ALA A 120 4.03 22.37 -0.57
C ALA A 120 3.63 23.23 -1.77
N ILE A 121 3.28 22.62 -2.92
CA ILE A 121 2.73 23.34 -4.08
C ILE A 121 1.41 24.02 -3.73
N GLU A 122 0.48 23.30 -3.10
CA GLU A 122 -0.84 23.82 -2.70
C GLU A 122 -0.72 25.00 -1.71
N ILE A 123 0.25 24.92 -0.79
CA ILE A 123 0.56 25.97 0.19
C ILE A 123 1.46 27.09 -0.39
N LYS A 124 1.88 26.98 -1.65
CA LYS A 124 2.74 27.95 -2.36
C LYS A 124 4.15 28.08 -1.76
N GLU A 125 4.67 26.99 -1.20
CA GLU A 125 6.07 26.83 -0.79
C GLU A 125 6.89 26.17 -1.91
N ASP A 126 6.96 26.80 -3.08
CA ASP A 126 7.53 26.21 -4.32
C ASP A 126 8.98 25.71 -4.17
N SER A 127 9.82 26.41 -3.41
CA SER A 127 11.20 25.98 -3.17
C SER A 127 11.26 24.68 -2.38
N LEU A 128 10.40 24.54 -1.37
CA LEU A 128 10.31 23.32 -0.57
C LEU A 128 9.72 22.17 -1.39
N ALA A 129 8.73 22.46 -2.25
CA ALA A 129 8.17 21.49 -3.17
C ALA A 129 9.25 20.88 -4.07
N LEU A 130 10.13 21.70 -4.63
CA LEU A 130 11.25 21.24 -5.46
C LEU A 130 12.26 20.39 -4.67
N GLU A 131 12.57 20.79 -3.44
CA GLU A 131 13.46 20.03 -2.55
C GLU A 131 12.88 18.65 -2.23
N TYR A 132 11.66 18.59 -1.73
CA TYR A 132 10.98 17.34 -1.40
C TYR A 132 10.80 16.45 -2.62
N LYS A 133 10.46 17.01 -3.79
CA LYS A 133 10.36 16.25 -5.03
C LYS A 133 11.71 15.64 -5.43
N LYS A 134 12.81 16.37 -5.24
CA LYS A 134 14.16 15.85 -5.53
C LYS A 134 14.48 14.66 -4.62
N VAL A 135 14.25 14.79 -3.31
CA VAL A 135 14.45 13.69 -2.34
C VAL A 135 13.60 12.48 -2.71
N ALA A 136 12.31 12.67 -2.99
CA ALA A 136 11.39 11.60 -3.37
C ALA A 136 11.83 10.85 -4.65
N ASN A 137 12.35 11.57 -5.65
CA ASN A 137 12.85 10.95 -6.87
C ASN A 137 14.14 10.15 -6.61
N THR A 138 15.09 10.73 -5.87
CA THR A 138 16.33 10.03 -5.50
C THR A 138 16.05 8.77 -4.68
N LEU A 139 15.13 8.83 -3.71
CA LEU A 139 14.71 7.67 -2.94
C LEU A 139 14.07 6.60 -3.83
N LYS A 140 13.20 6.98 -4.77
CA LYS A 140 12.59 6.02 -5.71
C LYS A 140 13.64 5.27 -6.52
N ASP A 141 14.64 5.98 -7.03
CA ASP A 141 15.72 5.36 -7.82
C ASP A 141 16.58 4.45 -6.94
N LYS A 142 16.97 4.91 -5.74
CA LYS A 142 17.75 4.12 -4.79
C LYS A 142 17.01 2.87 -4.32
N ILE A 143 15.71 2.94 -4.01
CA ILE A 143 14.92 1.77 -3.60
C ILE A 143 14.94 0.70 -4.70
N ASN A 144 14.74 1.11 -5.95
CA ASN A 144 14.77 0.19 -7.08
C ASN A 144 16.15 -0.40 -7.37
N LEU A 145 17.22 0.30 -6.99
CA LEU A 145 18.59 -0.12 -7.23
C LEU A 145 19.17 -0.96 -6.08
N GLU A 146 19.04 -0.45 -4.86
CA GLU A 146 19.79 -0.93 -3.68
C GLU A 146 19.04 -2.01 -2.90
N PHE A 147 17.70 -2.04 -2.96
CA PHE A 147 16.90 -3.10 -2.31
C PHE A 147 16.54 -4.25 -3.25
N TRP A 148 16.68 -4.09 -4.56
CA TRP A 148 16.28 -5.14 -5.49
C TRP A 148 17.27 -6.31 -5.46
N SER A 149 16.76 -7.52 -5.32
CA SER A 149 17.53 -8.75 -5.46
C SER A 149 17.13 -9.50 -6.74
N GLU A 150 18.07 -9.60 -7.68
CA GLU A 150 17.90 -10.41 -8.89
C GLU A 150 17.82 -11.90 -8.56
N GLU A 151 18.55 -12.38 -7.56
CA GLU A 151 18.57 -13.81 -7.18
C GLU A 151 17.19 -14.27 -6.69
N PHE A 152 16.54 -13.47 -5.85
CA PHE A 152 15.26 -13.81 -5.25
C PHE A 152 14.05 -13.30 -6.04
N HIS A 153 14.27 -12.53 -7.11
CA HIS A 153 13.22 -11.80 -7.82
C HIS A 153 12.28 -11.07 -6.84
N SER A 154 12.86 -10.38 -5.86
CA SER A 154 12.15 -9.71 -4.76
C SER A 154 12.98 -8.52 -4.28
N TYR A 155 12.32 -7.57 -3.62
CA TYR A 155 13.01 -6.60 -2.78
C TYR A 155 13.51 -7.28 -1.49
N ALA A 156 14.61 -6.77 -0.95
CA ALA A 156 15.18 -7.15 0.32
C ALA A 156 14.35 -6.64 1.50
N ASP A 157 14.46 -7.33 2.64
CA ASP A 157 13.80 -6.95 3.89
C ASP A 157 14.43 -5.66 4.47
N PHE A 158 15.76 -5.57 4.42
CA PHE A 158 16.55 -4.48 4.97
C PHE A 158 17.91 -4.35 4.27
N ILE A 159 18.53 -3.19 4.42
CA ILE A 159 19.96 -2.96 4.14
C ILE A 159 20.70 -2.90 5.48
N GLY A 160 21.80 -3.64 5.60
CA GLY A 160 22.55 -3.71 6.85
C GLY A 160 23.98 -4.21 6.67
N THR A 161 24.64 -4.46 7.80
CA THR A 161 25.95 -5.12 7.84
C THR A 161 25.82 -6.64 7.84
N ASP A 162 26.88 -7.33 7.42
CA ASP A 162 26.95 -8.80 7.53
C ASP A 162 26.78 -9.29 8.97
N GLU A 163 27.32 -8.56 9.96
CA GLU A 163 27.19 -8.91 11.38
C GLU A 163 25.73 -8.89 11.85
N GLN A 164 25.00 -7.83 11.52
CA GLN A 164 23.57 -7.73 11.82
C GLN A 164 22.77 -8.85 11.15
N ALA A 165 23.03 -9.10 9.86
CA ALA A 165 22.33 -10.16 9.13
C ALA A 165 22.61 -11.55 9.72
N LEU A 166 23.86 -11.85 10.09
CA LEU A 166 24.23 -13.13 10.70
C LEU A 166 23.54 -13.33 12.07
N HIS A 167 23.46 -12.27 12.87
CA HIS A 167 22.75 -12.31 14.15
C HIS A 167 21.25 -12.60 13.96
N LEU A 168 20.60 -11.88 13.02
CA LEU A 168 19.20 -12.12 12.67
C LEU A 168 18.95 -13.54 12.14
N ILE A 169 19.89 -14.09 11.35
CA ILE A 169 19.78 -15.47 10.87
C ILE A 169 19.84 -16.46 12.04
N ASP A 170 20.69 -16.24 13.04
CA ASP A 170 20.78 -17.11 14.20
C ASP A 170 19.48 -17.12 15.02
N ASP A 171 18.89 -15.95 15.24
CA ASP A 171 17.57 -15.83 15.88
C ASP A 171 16.46 -16.49 15.04
N ALA A 172 16.49 -16.29 13.72
CA ALA A 172 15.54 -16.89 12.78
C ALA A 172 15.64 -18.42 12.76
N ILE A 173 16.84 -19.00 12.87
CA ILE A 173 17.04 -20.46 12.97
C ILE A 173 16.40 -20.99 14.26
N ILE A 174 16.58 -20.31 15.40
CA ILE A 174 15.95 -20.71 16.67
C ILE A 174 14.43 -20.68 16.56
N ARG A 175 13.88 -19.62 15.93
CA ARG A 175 12.44 -19.52 15.67
C ARG A 175 11.96 -20.67 14.76
N ALA A 176 12.63 -20.92 13.65
CA ALA A 176 12.27 -21.97 12.70
C ALA A 176 12.31 -23.38 13.35
N ASP A 177 13.29 -23.64 14.21
CA ASP A 177 13.39 -24.87 15.00
C ASP A 177 12.20 -25.02 15.96
N THR A 178 11.87 -23.94 16.69
CA THR A 178 10.71 -23.91 17.59
C THR A 178 9.39 -24.18 16.85
N LEU A 179 9.28 -23.73 15.59
CA LEU A 179 8.11 -23.94 14.73
C LEU A 179 8.15 -25.27 13.94
N ASN A 180 9.19 -26.11 14.14
CA ASN A 180 9.43 -27.36 13.41
C ASN A 180 9.46 -27.17 11.88
N LYS A 181 10.27 -26.23 11.38
CA LYS A 181 10.42 -25.89 9.96
C LYS A 181 11.81 -26.25 9.42
N PRO A 182 12.09 -27.53 9.12
CA PRO A 182 13.43 -27.96 8.69
C PRO A 182 13.88 -27.30 7.38
N TRP A 183 12.96 -27.07 6.44
CA TRP A 183 13.26 -26.38 5.17
C TRP A 183 13.72 -24.93 5.40
N ALA A 184 13.11 -24.21 6.33
CA ALA A 184 13.50 -22.83 6.66
C ALA A 184 14.90 -22.81 7.30
N ILE A 185 15.20 -23.79 8.15
CA ILE A 185 16.53 -23.93 8.75
C ILE A 185 17.59 -24.20 7.69
N GLU A 186 17.29 -25.03 6.69
CA GLU A 186 18.19 -25.31 5.56
C GLU A 186 18.45 -24.03 4.74
N GLU A 187 17.39 -23.33 4.32
CA GLU A 187 17.48 -22.06 3.59
C GLU A 187 18.31 -21.01 4.38
N LEU A 188 18.01 -20.83 5.67
CA LEU A 188 18.73 -19.88 6.54
C LEU A 188 20.21 -20.25 6.72
N LYS A 189 20.55 -21.54 6.82
CA LYS A 189 21.95 -22.01 6.90
C LYS A 189 22.70 -21.79 5.59
N GLU A 190 22.02 -21.96 4.45
CA GLU A 190 22.60 -21.67 3.13
C GLU A 190 22.87 -20.17 2.98
N THR A 191 21.92 -19.31 3.36
CA THR A 191 22.11 -17.86 3.40
C THR A 191 23.26 -17.47 4.33
N LYS A 192 23.30 -18.06 5.55
CA LYS A 192 24.40 -17.83 6.51
C LYS A 192 25.75 -18.15 5.89
N LYS A 193 25.86 -19.31 5.24
CA LYS A 193 27.09 -19.75 4.58
C LYS A 193 27.48 -18.81 3.45
N SER A 194 26.53 -18.40 2.61
CA SER A 194 26.76 -17.45 1.52
C SER A 194 27.33 -16.12 2.02
N ILE A 195 26.82 -15.60 3.14
CA ILE A 195 27.33 -14.37 3.77
C ILE A 195 28.77 -14.56 4.26
N ILE A 196 29.07 -15.65 4.96
CA ILE A 196 30.41 -15.95 5.48
C ILE A 196 31.43 -16.13 4.35
N ASP A 197 31.02 -16.81 3.28
CA ASP A 197 31.89 -17.09 2.12
C ASP A 197 32.12 -15.83 1.27
N ASN A 198 31.25 -14.82 1.37
CA ASN A 198 31.31 -13.57 0.60
C ASN A 198 31.16 -12.33 1.52
N PRO A 199 32.17 -12.05 2.36
CA PRO A 199 32.08 -10.96 3.33
C PRO A 199 32.15 -9.59 2.66
N SER A 200 31.32 -8.66 3.12
CA SER A 200 31.29 -7.26 2.72
C SER A 200 31.62 -6.34 3.89
N LYS A 201 32.36 -5.26 3.60
CA LYS A 201 32.56 -4.14 4.54
C LYS A 201 31.56 -3.01 4.36
N SER A 202 30.83 -3.02 3.25
CA SER A 202 29.78 -2.05 2.93
C SER A 202 28.42 -2.62 3.28
N LEU A 203 27.49 -1.73 3.62
CA LEU A 203 26.08 -2.08 3.76
C LEU A 203 25.56 -2.71 2.46
N ARG A 204 24.70 -3.71 2.58
CA ARG A 204 24.09 -4.41 1.44
C ARG A 204 22.68 -4.92 1.77
N PRO A 205 21.84 -5.15 0.74
CA PRO A 205 20.51 -5.70 0.92
C PRO A 205 20.54 -7.16 1.38
N PHE A 206 19.61 -7.53 2.26
CA PHE A 206 19.37 -8.90 2.69
C PHE A 206 17.91 -9.31 2.50
N VAL A 207 17.69 -10.38 1.74
CA VAL A 207 16.43 -11.13 1.71
C VAL A 207 16.60 -12.27 2.70
N LEU A 208 16.01 -12.15 3.88
CA LEU A 208 16.22 -13.07 5.00
C LEU A 208 14.92 -13.70 5.44
N HIS A 209 13.94 -12.86 5.79
CA HIS A 209 12.68 -13.33 6.35
C HIS A 209 11.62 -13.50 5.27
N HIS A 210 11.80 -12.89 4.09
CA HIS A 210 10.73 -12.73 3.10
C HIS A 210 9.48 -12.12 3.76
N ASN A 211 9.68 -11.05 4.53
CA ASN A 211 8.58 -10.38 5.20
C ASN A 211 7.62 -9.79 4.17
N TRP A 212 6.34 -9.69 4.50
CA TRP A 212 5.36 -9.11 3.58
C TRP A 212 5.71 -7.67 3.14
N VAL A 213 6.47 -6.93 3.95
CA VAL A 213 6.88 -5.54 3.68
C VAL A 213 7.75 -5.38 2.43
N VAL A 214 8.34 -6.46 1.91
CA VAL A 214 9.01 -6.46 0.61
C VAL A 214 8.06 -6.13 -0.55
N ASN A 215 6.74 -6.17 -0.31
CA ASN A 215 5.72 -5.77 -1.27
C ASN A 215 5.37 -4.28 -1.25
N THR A 216 5.84 -3.52 -0.25
CA THR A 216 5.53 -2.08 -0.13
C THR A 216 6.00 -1.25 -1.34
N PRO A 217 7.12 -1.55 -2.05
CA PRO A 217 7.46 -0.86 -3.29
C PRO A 217 6.36 -0.97 -4.36
N MET A 218 5.67 -2.12 -4.43
CA MET A 218 4.56 -2.32 -5.36
C MET A 218 3.25 -1.69 -4.82
N GLU A 219 3.01 -1.78 -3.51
CA GLU A 219 1.87 -1.15 -2.83
C GLU A 219 1.84 0.38 -3.06
N MET A 220 2.99 1.03 -2.97
CA MET A 220 3.12 2.48 -3.15
C MET A 220 3.38 2.88 -4.61
N LYS A 221 3.41 1.91 -5.54
CA LYS A 221 3.67 2.11 -6.98
C LYS A 221 5.03 2.77 -7.27
N ILE A 222 6.04 2.42 -6.47
CA ILE A 222 7.42 2.89 -6.56
C ILE A 222 8.27 1.92 -7.42
N ALA A 223 7.99 0.62 -7.33
CA ALA A 223 8.72 -0.40 -8.05
C ALA A 223 8.65 -0.20 -9.58
N GLU A 224 9.78 -0.39 -10.26
CA GLU A 224 9.82 -0.45 -11.71
C GLU A 224 8.95 -1.59 -12.24
N LYS A 225 8.24 -1.37 -13.35
CA LYS A 225 7.21 -2.30 -13.83
C LYS A 225 7.72 -3.73 -14.00
N GLU A 226 8.90 -3.93 -14.55
CA GLU A 226 9.46 -5.27 -14.74
C GLU A 226 9.76 -5.97 -13.39
N LYS A 227 10.42 -5.26 -12.47
CA LYS A 227 10.73 -5.76 -11.12
C LYS A 227 9.47 -6.06 -10.33
N ALA A 228 8.48 -5.17 -10.40
CA ALA A 228 7.19 -5.34 -9.75
C ALA A 228 6.49 -6.61 -10.23
N LEU A 229 6.41 -6.86 -11.55
CA LEU A 229 5.76 -8.06 -12.07
C LEU A 229 6.48 -9.35 -11.65
N LYS A 230 7.82 -9.34 -11.61
CA LYS A 230 8.62 -10.47 -11.07
C LYS A 230 8.33 -10.69 -9.59
N ALA A 231 8.38 -9.62 -8.78
CA ALA A 231 8.12 -9.69 -7.34
C ALA A 231 6.69 -10.15 -7.01
N LEU A 232 5.68 -9.61 -7.71
CA LEU A 232 4.29 -10.04 -7.54
C LEU A 232 4.11 -11.53 -7.85
N GLN A 233 4.83 -12.06 -8.85
CA GLN A 233 4.84 -13.49 -9.14
C GLN A 233 5.52 -14.30 -8.04
N THR A 234 6.62 -13.81 -7.46
CA THR A 234 7.30 -14.42 -6.31
C THR A 234 6.39 -14.45 -5.08
N SER A 235 5.62 -13.38 -4.82
CA SER A 235 4.71 -13.26 -3.68
C SER A 235 3.59 -14.29 -3.67
N GLU A 236 3.24 -14.87 -4.83
CA GLU A 236 2.27 -15.99 -4.92
C GLU A 236 2.73 -17.24 -4.15
N ASN A 237 4.03 -17.39 -3.87
CA ASN A 237 4.56 -18.49 -3.07
C ASN A 237 4.39 -18.28 -1.55
N PHE A 238 3.90 -17.10 -1.13
CA PHE A 238 3.78 -16.68 0.28
C PHE A 238 2.32 -16.48 0.67
N VAL A 239 1.44 -17.30 0.12
CA VAL A 239 -0.01 -17.26 0.36
C VAL A 239 -0.52 -18.60 0.86
N ASN A 240 -1.62 -18.57 1.59
CA ASN A 240 -2.46 -19.74 1.86
C ASN A 240 -3.90 -19.45 1.42
N PRO A 241 -4.85 -20.38 1.59
CA PRO A 241 -6.25 -20.15 1.23
C PRO A 241 -6.90 -18.90 1.85
N PHE A 242 -6.39 -18.35 2.95
CA PHE A 242 -6.99 -17.22 3.68
C PHE A 242 -6.27 -15.88 3.48
N GLY A 243 -5.06 -15.86 2.91
CA GLY A 243 -4.32 -14.61 2.70
C GLY A 243 -2.82 -14.80 2.55
N VAL A 244 -2.07 -13.75 2.87
CA VAL A 244 -0.61 -13.64 2.77
C VAL A 244 0.04 -13.85 4.15
N PHE A 245 1.11 -14.65 4.21
CA PHE A 245 1.88 -14.84 5.44
C PHE A 245 2.60 -13.56 5.86
N VAL A 246 2.80 -13.39 7.17
CA VAL A 246 3.54 -12.23 7.70
C VAL A 246 5.03 -12.35 7.38
N THR A 247 5.58 -13.53 7.61
CA THR A 247 6.98 -13.88 7.29
C THR A 247 7.03 -15.15 6.44
N GLY A 248 8.08 -15.29 5.64
CA GLY A 248 8.35 -16.51 4.89
C GLY A 248 8.57 -17.74 5.76
N ILE A 249 9.00 -17.57 7.01
CA ILE A 249 9.20 -18.66 7.98
C ILE A 249 7.86 -19.26 8.43
N ASP A 250 6.80 -18.44 8.48
CA ASP A 250 5.48 -18.86 8.95
C ASP A 250 4.72 -19.76 7.95
N ARG A 251 5.25 -19.89 6.70
CA ARG A 251 4.70 -20.75 5.65
C ARG A 251 4.49 -22.20 6.13
N ASP A 252 3.47 -22.86 5.59
CA ASP A 252 3.18 -24.27 5.84
C ASP A 252 3.01 -25.07 4.54
N ALA A 253 2.55 -26.32 4.64
CA ALA A 253 2.36 -27.19 3.48
C ALA A 253 1.32 -26.68 2.47
N SER A 254 0.52 -25.66 2.82
CA SER A 254 -0.45 -25.01 1.92
C SER A 254 0.12 -23.79 1.19
N ALA A 255 1.40 -23.42 1.43
CA ALA A 255 2.03 -22.29 0.77
C ALA A 255 1.96 -22.41 -0.77
N GLY A 256 1.45 -21.36 -1.42
CA GLY A 256 1.27 -21.31 -2.88
C GLY A 256 0.07 -22.11 -3.40
N SER A 257 -0.75 -22.69 -2.52
CA SER A 257 -1.94 -23.48 -2.87
C SER A 257 -3.24 -22.73 -2.56
N ASP A 258 -4.23 -22.91 -3.43
CA ASP A 258 -5.63 -22.55 -3.15
C ASP A 258 -6.41 -23.65 -2.41
N ASP A 259 -5.87 -24.87 -2.42
CA ASP A 259 -6.43 -26.05 -1.78
C ASP A 259 -5.92 -26.19 -0.34
N GLY A 260 -6.85 -26.40 0.59
CA GLY A 260 -6.53 -26.70 1.98
C GLY A 260 -7.72 -26.48 2.92
N SER A 261 -7.77 -27.28 3.98
CA SER A 261 -8.59 -26.98 5.16
C SER A 261 -7.64 -26.60 6.29
N PHE A 262 -7.82 -25.43 6.91
CA PHE A 262 -7.02 -25.07 8.06
C PHE A 262 -7.48 -25.88 9.27
N LYS A 263 -6.56 -26.67 9.84
CA LYS A 263 -6.73 -27.24 11.17
C LYS A 263 -5.92 -26.40 12.15
N GLY A 264 -6.60 -25.48 12.82
CA GLY A 264 -5.97 -24.66 13.86
C GLY A 264 -5.44 -25.50 15.02
N SER A 265 -4.34 -25.05 15.60
CA SER A 265 -3.87 -25.54 16.89
C SER A 265 -4.81 -25.08 18.00
N LYS A 266 -4.90 -25.85 19.10
CA LYS A 266 -5.70 -25.46 20.28
C LYS A 266 -5.14 -24.23 21.02
N VAL A 267 -3.95 -23.78 20.65
CA VAL A 267 -3.24 -22.61 21.16
C VAL A 267 -2.83 -21.78 19.95
N PHE A 268 -2.94 -20.46 20.02
CA PHE A 268 -2.52 -19.57 18.95
C PHE A 268 -1.06 -19.85 18.53
N SER A 269 -0.84 -19.96 17.22
CA SER A 269 0.47 -20.02 16.61
C SER A 269 0.45 -19.21 15.32
N TYR A 270 1.55 -18.51 15.02
CA TYR A 270 1.74 -17.88 13.72
C TYR A 270 2.01 -18.89 12.60
N THR A 271 2.27 -20.16 12.93
CA THR A 271 2.46 -21.21 11.91
C THR A 271 1.20 -21.39 11.07
N GLY A 272 1.33 -21.15 9.76
CA GLY A 272 0.20 -21.27 8.84
C GLY A 272 -0.79 -20.11 8.92
N ALA A 273 -0.56 -19.12 9.78
CA ALA A 273 -1.44 -17.98 9.99
C ALA A 273 -1.12 -16.86 9.00
N VAL A 274 -2.16 -16.14 8.56
CA VAL A 274 -2.06 -15.05 7.60
C VAL A 274 -2.78 -13.82 8.13
N MET A 275 -2.36 -12.64 7.71
CA MET A 275 -2.94 -11.38 8.20
C MET A 275 -3.64 -10.61 7.09
N THR A 276 -4.68 -9.89 7.46
CA THR A 276 -5.48 -9.05 6.56
C THR A 276 -4.68 -7.87 5.99
N LEU A 277 -3.76 -7.31 6.77
CA LEU A 277 -2.92 -6.18 6.33
C LEU A 277 -1.96 -6.57 5.20
N PRO A 278 -1.08 -7.60 5.35
CA PRO A 278 -0.27 -8.13 4.24
C PRO A 278 -1.09 -8.47 3.00
N THR A 279 -2.27 -9.07 3.20
CA THR A 279 -3.15 -9.45 2.09
C THR A 279 -3.73 -8.24 1.37
N GLY A 280 -4.07 -7.17 2.10
CA GLY A 280 -4.49 -5.89 1.54
C GLY A 280 -3.39 -5.21 0.75
N VAL A 281 -2.19 -5.14 1.31
CA VAL A 281 -0.97 -4.62 0.65
C VAL A 281 -0.75 -5.33 -0.68
N GLN A 282 -0.83 -6.66 -0.69
CA GLN A 282 -0.70 -7.45 -1.90
C GLN A 282 -1.83 -7.16 -2.90
N ALA A 283 -3.09 -7.10 -2.47
CA ALA A 283 -4.21 -6.78 -3.36
C ALA A 283 -4.05 -5.41 -4.05
N ILE A 284 -3.60 -4.41 -3.29
CA ILE A 284 -3.32 -3.05 -3.78
C ILE A 284 -2.15 -3.06 -4.76
N ALA A 285 -1.09 -3.80 -4.42
CA ALA A 285 0.10 -3.97 -5.25
C ALA A 285 -0.25 -4.62 -6.60
N GLU A 286 -1.04 -5.70 -6.63
CA GLU A 286 -1.50 -6.33 -7.88
C GLU A 286 -2.21 -5.33 -8.80
N ASN A 287 -3.14 -4.56 -8.24
CA ASN A 287 -3.91 -3.58 -9.00
C ASN A 287 -3.05 -2.43 -9.53
N ASN A 288 -2.06 -1.96 -8.78
CA ASN A 288 -1.16 -0.89 -9.22
C ASN A 288 -0.39 -1.24 -10.50
N TYR A 289 -0.23 -2.53 -10.79
CA TYR A 289 0.47 -3.06 -11.97
C TYR A 289 -0.48 -3.79 -12.94
N GLY A 290 -1.78 -3.53 -12.86
CA GLY A 290 -2.75 -3.98 -13.88
C GLY A 290 -3.19 -5.43 -13.77
N ARG A 291 -3.20 -6.01 -12.57
CA ARG A 291 -3.63 -7.40 -12.31
C ARG A 291 -4.92 -7.47 -11.46
N PRO A 292 -6.07 -6.94 -11.92
CA PRO A 292 -7.28 -6.83 -11.10
C PRO A 292 -7.88 -8.17 -10.66
N ASP A 293 -7.74 -9.23 -11.44
CA ASP A 293 -8.22 -10.56 -11.04
C ASP A 293 -7.40 -11.13 -9.89
N LYS A 294 -6.07 -10.87 -9.88
CA LYS A 294 -5.19 -11.25 -8.78
C LYS A 294 -5.54 -10.45 -7.54
N ALA A 295 -5.76 -9.13 -7.67
CA ALA A 295 -6.23 -8.30 -6.57
C ALA A 295 -7.54 -8.85 -5.97
N LEU A 296 -8.54 -9.14 -6.81
CA LEU A 296 -9.81 -9.70 -6.36
C LEU A 296 -9.65 -11.08 -5.71
N ASN A 297 -8.73 -11.93 -6.21
CA ASN A 297 -8.41 -13.21 -5.57
C ASN A 297 -7.94 -13.01 -4.12
N TYR A 298 -7.03 -12.06 -3.86
CA TYR A 298 -6.59 -11.73 -2.50
C TYR A 298 -7.73 -11.22 -1.61
N LEU A 299 -8.63 -10.38 -2.13
CA LEU A 299 -9.82 -9.94 -1.39
C LEU A 299 -10.71 -11.14 -1.03
N LYS A 300 -10.95 -12.03 -1.99
CA LYS A 300 -11.74 -13.25 -1.77
C LYS A 300 -11.13 -14.15 -0.71
N ARG A 301 -9.81 -14.30 -0.65
CA ARG A 301 -9.13 -15.05 0.41
C ARG A 301 -9.51 -14.53 1.80
N MET A 302 -9.43 -13.22 2.02
CA MET A 302 -9.85 -12.60 3.29
C MET A 302 -11.33 -12.82 3.60
N THR A 303 -12.21 -12.79 2.58
CA THR A 303 -13.65 -13.01 2.81
C THR A 303 -14.01 -14.43 3.25
N ARG A 304 -13.11 -15.41 3.10
CA ARG A 304 -13.38 -16.79 3.52
C ARG A 304 -13.60 -16.91 5.03
N THR A 305 -13.08 -15.96 5.82
CA THR A 305 -13.24 -15.88 7.28
C THR A 305 -14.21 -14.79 7.72
N PHE A 306 -14.91 -14.15 6.77
CA PHE A 306 -15.90 -13.13 7.06
C PHE A 306 -17.04 -13.70 7.91
N SER A 307 -17.35 -13.00 9.00
CA SER A 307 -18.37 -13.38 9.98
C SER A 307 -18.11 -14.69 10.74
N TYR A 308 -16.87 -15.19 10.80
CA TYR A 308 -16.54 -16.39 11.59
C TYR A 308 -16.80 -16.21 13.10
N ALA A 309 -16.51 -15.04 13.66
CA ALA A 309 -16.68 -14.77 15.10
C ALA A 309 -17.57 -13.58 15.45
N LEU A 310 -17.60 -12.55 14.60
CA LEU A 310 -18.48 -11.40 14.77
C LEU A 310 -19.16 -11.12 13.43
N PRO A 311 -20.51 -11.08 13.37
CA PRO A 311 -21.23 -10.77 12.15
C PRO A 311 -20.74 -9.45 11.53
N GLY A 312 -20.34 -9.49 10.27
CA GLY A 312 -19.85 -8.32 9.56
C GLY A 312 -18.36 -7.99 9.76
N SER A 313 -17.58 -8.85 10.43
CA SER A 313 -16.13 -8.62 10.61
C SER A 313 -15.26 -9.78 10.13
N ILE A 314 -13.96 -9.54 10.10
CA ILE A 314 -12.91 -10.51 9.78
C ILE A 314 -11.89 -10.45 10.93
N TYR A 315 -11.35 -11.60 11.32
CA TYR A 315 -10.24 -11.66 12.26
C TYR A 315 -9.00 -10.94 11.71
N GLU A 316 -8.24 -10.31 12.60
CA GLU A 316 -6.92 -9.76 12.30
C GLU A 316 -5.97 -10.81 11.70
N VAL A 317 -5.95 -11.99 12.33
CA VAL A 317 -5.11 -13.11 11.95
C VAL A 317 -6.03 -14.27 11.55
N SER A 318 -6.06 -14.58 10.27
CA SER A 318 -6.91 -15.64 9.75
C SER A 318 -6.30 -17.04 9.98
N PRO A 319 -7.16 -18.06 10.21
CA PRO A 319 -8.62 -17.97 10.08
C PRO A 319 -9.41 -17.55 11.33
N ASP A 320 -8.89 -17.70 12.54
CA ASP A 320 -9.66 -17.43 13.78
C ASP A 320 -8.86 -16.89 14.98
N TYR A 321 -7.84 -16.06 14.75
CA TYR A 321 -6.99 -15.50 15.81
C TYR A 321 -6.90 -13.97 15.79
N GLY A 322 -6.37 -13.41 16.88
CA GLY A 322 -6.19 -11.97 17.04
C GLY A 322 -7.50 -11.22 17.30
N MET A 323 -7.50 -9.91 17.07
CA MET A 323 -8.65 -9.07 17.36
C MET A 323 -9.75 -9.20 16.30
N ILE A 324 -11.01 -9.31 16.74
CA ILE A 324 -12.20 -9.42 15.86
C ILE A 324 -12.69 -8.07 15.32
N THR A 325 -12.13 -6.95 15.80
CA THR A 325 -12.52 -5.58 15.44
C THR A 325 -11.29 -4.77 15.06
N GLN A 326 -10.68 -5.07 13.93
CA GLN A 326 -9.57 -4.26 13.39
C GLN A 326 -10.01 -3.34 12.27
N ALA A 327 -9.83 -2.05 12.50
CA ALA A 327 -10.26 -1.00 11.56
C ALA A 327 -9.43 -1.01 10.28
N TRP A 328 -8.15 -1.40 10.31
CA TRP A 328 -7.30 -1.44 9.12
C TRP A 328 -7.72 -2.51 8.11
N ASN A 329 -8.55 -3.48 8.46
CA ASN A 329 -9.10 -4.43 7.49
C ASN A 329 -9.84 -3.71 6.35
N ILE A 330 -10.42 -2.54 6.62
CA ILE A 330 -11.12 -1.75 5.60
C ILE A 330 -10.17 -1.20 4.54
N TYR A 331 -8.90 -0.94 4.87
CA TYR A 331 -7.89 -0.48 3.91
C TYR A 331 -7.79 -1.44 2.73
N SER A 332 -7.79 -2.73 3.03
CA SER A 332 -7.72 -3.83 2.07
C SER A 332 -8.90 -3.87 1.10
N PHE A 333 -10.06 -3.27 1.42
CA PHE A 333 -11.24 -3.26 0.54
C PHE A 333 -11.52 -1.88 -0.05
N ALA A 334 -11.50 -0.83 0.78
CA ALA A 334 -11.85 0.52 0.35
C ALA A 334 -10.87 1.04 -0.71
N LEU A 335 -9.56 0.82 -0.55
CA LEU A 335 -8.59 1.29 -1.54
C LEU A 335 -8.75 0.52 -2.87
N PRO A 336 -8.76 -0.83 -2.92
CA PRO A 336 -8.98 -1.53 -4.17
C PRO A 336 -10.33 -1.24 -4.83
N ILE A 337 -11.43 -1.19 -4.08
CA ILE A 337 -12.76 -0.97 -4.66
C ILE A 337 -12.88 0.46 -5.20
N ILE A 338 -12.63 1.47 -4.36
CA ILE A 338 -12.92 2.86 -4.70
C ILE A 338 -11.86 3.42 -5.65
N HIS A 339 -10.58 3.29 -5.30
CA HIS A 339 -9.49 3.94 -6.02
C HIS A 339 -8.97 3.13 -7.22
N GLN A 340 -9.11 1.81 -7.24
CA GLN A 340 -8.48 0.97 -8.28
C GLN A 340 -9.49 0.33 -9.23
N PHE A 341 -10.47 -0.42 -8.72
CA PHE A 341 -11.51 -1.03 -9.55
C PHE A 341 -12.37 0.07 -10.17
N PHE A 342 -13.11 0.84 -9.36
CA PHE A 342 -13.92 1.94 -9.87
C PHE A 342 -13.08 3.15 -10.30
N GLY A 343 -11.84 3.23 -9.82
CA GLY A 343 -10.87 4.19 -10.33
C GLY A 343 -11.13 5.63 -9.95
N ILE A 344 -11.87 5.90 -8.86
CA ILE A 344 -12.21 7.27 -8.44
C ILE A 344 -10.96 7.93 -7.85
N GLN A 345 -10.46 8.95 -8.54
CA GLN A 345 -9.24 9.68 -8.20
C GLN A 345 -9.55 11.19 -8.17
N PRO A 346 -9.92 11.74 -7.00
CA PRO A 346 -10.27 13.15 -6.89
C PRO A 346 -9.03 14.04 -6.74
N MET A 347 -9.17 15.27 -7.22
CA MET A 347 -8.38 16.44 -6.86
C MET A 347 -9.37 17.56 -6.52
N ALA A 348 -9.95 17.48 -5.33
CA ALA A 348 -11.09 18.31 -4.94
C ALA A 348 -10.76 19.81 -4.90
N SER A 349 -9.52 20.20 -4.59
CA SER A 349 -9.08 21.60 -4.62
C SER A 349 -9.17 22.23 -6.02
N GLU A 350 -9.07 21.40 -7.06
CA GLU A 350 -9.21 21.81 -8.46
C GLU A 350 -10.61 21.54 -9.03
N LYS A 351 -11.55 21.05 -8.20
CA LYS A 351 -12.87 20.54 -8.62
C LYS A 351 -12.77 19.53 -9.76
N LYS A 352 -11.81 18.61 -9.66
CA LYS A 352 -11.53 17.62 -10.70
C LYS A 352 -11.65 16.20 -10.14
N ILE A 353 -12.25 15.31 -10.90
CA ILE A 353 -12.33 13.87 -10.58
C ILE A 353 -11.95 13.09 -11.82
N GLN A 354 -10.97 12.21 -11.67
CA GLN A 354 -10.60 11.25 -12.69
C GLN A 354 -11.18 9.87 -12.36
N ILE A 355 -11.65 9.16 -13.38
CA ILE A 355 -12.21 7.81 -13.32
C ILE A 355 -11.36 6.91 -14.20
N MET A 356 -10.62 6.00 -13.58
CA MET A 356 -9.73 5.03 -14.24
C MET A 356 -10.17 3.59 -13.94
N ILE A 357 -11.17 3.08 -14.67
CA ILE A 357 -11.75 1.76 -14.35
C ILE A 357 -10.77 0.63 -14.66
N GLN A 358 -10.62 -0.28 -13.70
CA GLN A 358 -9.88 -1.52 -13.82
C GLN A 358 -10.67 -2.67 -13.18
N MET A 359 -11.82 -3.01 -13.78
CA MET A 359 -12.67 -4.09 -13.26
C MET A 359 -12.02 -5.48 -13.41
N PRO A 360 -12.18 -6.36 -12.40
CA PRO A 360 -11.92 -7.80 -12.54
C PRO A 360 -12.80 -8.43 -13.63
N GLU A 361 -12.29 -9.43 -14.34
CA GLU A 361 -12.95 -10.07 -15.47
C GLU A 361 -14.27 -10.77 -15.08
N GLU A 362 -14.36 -11.28 -13.85
CA GLU A 362 -15.55 -11.97 -13.36
C GLU A 362 -16.74 -11.06 -13.04
N TRP A 363 -16.54 -9.73 -13.01
CA TRP A 363 -17.61 -8.78 -12.72
C TRP A 363 -18.24 -8.27 -14.01
N ASN A 364 -19.35 -8.87 -14.41
CA ASN A 364 -20.11 -8.41 -15.58
C ASN A 364 -20.92 -7.14 -15.31
N SER A 365 -21.25 -6.85 -14.05
CA SER A 365 -21.95 -5.63 -13.67
C SER A 365 -21.58 -5.23 -12.25
N ALA A 366 -21.27 -3.95 -12.05
CA ALA A 366 -20.95 -3.38 -10.75
C ALA A 366 -21.33 -1.90 -10.72
N SER A 367 -21.80 -1.41 -9.57
CA SER A 367 -22.02 0.02 -9.33
C SER A 367 -21.44 0.45 -7.98
N LEU A 368 -20.92 1.67 -7.96
CA LEU A 368 -20.53 2.38 -6.76
C LEU A 368 -21.21 3.74 -6.80
N GLU A 369 -22.17 3.94 -5.90
CA GLU A 369 -23.11 5.05 -5.97
C GLU A 369 -22.96 5.99 -4.78
N ASN A 370 -23.30 7.26 -5.01
CA ASN A 370 -23.33 8.30 -3.99
C ASN A 370 -22.00 8.51 -3.24
N VAL A 371 -20.88 8.41 -3.96
CA VAL A 371 -19.55 8.69 -3.43
C VAL A 371 -19.39 10.20 -3.27
N ILE A 372 -19.21 10.65 -2.04
CA ILE A 372 -19.06 12.07 -1.70
C ILE A 372 -17.61 12.50 -1.92
N VAL A 373 -17.41 13.56 -2.70
CA VAL A 373 -16.12 14.23 -2.92
C VAL A 373 -16.34 15.72 -2.70
N ALA A 374 -15.90 16.25 -1.56
CA ALA A 374 -16.24 17.61 -1.11
C ALA A 374 -17.75 17.89 -1.22
N GLU A 375 -18.18 18.88 -2.02
CA GLU A 375 -19.58 19.18 -2.29
C GLU A 375 -20.23 18.29 -3.38
N ASN A 376 -19.44 17.54 -4.14
CA ASN A 376 -19.91 16.73 -5.26
C ASN A 376 -20.27 15.30 -4.84
N VAL A 377 -21.19 14.69 -5.60
CA VAL A 377 -21.62 13.31 -5.42
C VAL A 377 -21.48 12.56 -6.74
N ILE A 378 -20.59 11.56 -6.78
CA ILE A 378 -20.31 10.74 -7.96
C ILE A 378 -20.95 9.36 -7.83
N SER A 379 -21.46 8.83 -8.94
CA SER A 379 -21.76 7.42 -9.06
C SER A 379 -21.16 6.85 -10.35
N VAL A 380 -20.55 5.68 -10.25
CA VAL A 380 -19.92 4.96 -11.37
C VAL A 380 -20.64 3.63 -11.56
N PHE A 381 -21.06 3.37 -12.79
CA PHE A 381 -21.73 2.13 -13.19
C PHE A 381 -20.92 1.49 -14.30
N TYR A 382 -20.68 0.19 -14.14
CA TYR A 382 -19.96 -0.65 -15.08
C TYR A 382 -20.85 -1.83 -15.50
N GLU A 383 -20.95 -2.06 -16.80
CA GLU A 383 -21.61 -3.22 -17.38
C GLU A 383 -20.74 -3.80 -18.49
N LYS A 384 -20.61 -5.12 -18.52
CA LYS A 384 -19.92 -5.90 -19.55
C LYS A 384 -20.84 -7.03 -19.99
N GLU A 385 -21.25 -6.97 -21.24
CA GLU A 385 -22.03 -8.01 -21.90
C GLU A 385 -21.32 -8.42 -23.19
N ASN A 386 -20.98 -9.70 -23.32
CA ASN A 386 -20.16 -10.22 -24.42
C ASN A 386 -18.82 -9.47 -24.54
N LYS A 387 -18.61 -8.75 -25.64
CA LYS A 387 -17.43 -7.91 -25.90
C LYS A 387 -17.70 -6.41 -25.68
N THR A 388 -18.93 -6.05 -25.31
CA THR A 388 -19.36 -4.69 -25.06
C THR A 388 -19.18 -4.35 -23.58
N THR A 389 -18.47 -3.27 -23.32
CA THR A 389 -18.24 -2.64 -22.03
C THR A 389 -18.90 -1.28 -22.08
N LYS A 390 -19.70 -1.00 -21.06
CA LYS A 390 -20.41 0.25 -20.87
C LYS A 390 -20.01 0.84 -19.52
N VAL A 391 -19.63 2.11 -19.56
CA VAL A 391 -19.26 2.91 -18.39
C VAL A 391 -20.17 4.10 -18.35
N LYS A 392 -20.94 4.25 -17.26
CA LYS A 392 -21.76 5.42 -17.01
C LYS A 392 -21.27 6.08 -15.73
N VAL A 393 -21.05 7.39 -15.77
CA VAL A 393 -20.69 8.17 -14.59
C VAL A 393 -21.69 9.32 -14.45
N THR A 394 -22.14 9.56 -13.23
CA THR A 394 -22.99 10.70 -12.89
C THR A 394 -22.32 11.57 -11.85
N GLN A 395 -22.52 12.88 -11.94
CA GLN A 395 -22.07 13.85 -10.95
C GLN A 395 -23.18 14.85 -10.60
N SER A 396 -23.21 15.34 -9.35
CA SER A 396 -24.20 16.32 -8.91
C SER A 396 -23.82 17.75 -9.32
N GLU A 397 -22.52 18.06 -9.35
CA GLU A 397 -22.02 19.41 -9.59
C GLU A 397 -21.49 19.57 -11.03
N SER A 398 -21.98 20.60 -11.74
CA SER A 398 -21.64 20.86 -13.15
C SER A 398 -20.45 21.78 -13.34
N ASP A 399 -19.92 22.40 -12.29
CA ASP A 399 -18.68 23.16 -12.35
C ASP A 399 -17.43 22.26 -12.22
N TRP A 400 -17.61 21.02 -11.76
CA TRP A 400 -16.57 20.00 -11.64
C TRP A 400 -16.17 19.38 -12.99
N ALA A 401 -14.88 19.18 -13.18
CA ALA A 401 -14.29 18.49 -14.31
C ALA A 401 -14.23 16.97 -14.05
N LEU A 402 -14.90 16.20 -14.90
CA LEU A 402 -14.90 14.75 -14.88
C LEU A 402 -14.03 14.21 -16.03
N GLU A 403 -12.97 13.48 -15.69
CA GLU A 403 -12.09 12.81 -16.65
C GLU A 403 -12.30 11.31 -16.62
N ILE A 404 -12.88 10.72 -17.67
CA ILE A 404 -12.94 9.26 -17.82
C ILE A 404 -11.75 8.82 -18.67
N VAL A 405 -10.91 7.95 -18.11
CA VAL A 405 -9.73 7.41 -18.80
C VAL A 405 -9.96 5.95 -19.12
N LEU A 406 -9.93 5.63 -20.43
CA LEU A 406 -10.11 4.27 -20.93
C LEU A 406 -8.85 3.82 -21.70
N PRO A 407 -8.50 2.53 -21.64
CA PRO A 407 -7.38 1.99 -22.39
C PRO A 407 -7.65 2.04 -23.90
N LYS A 408 -6.65 2.47 -24.68
CA LYS A 408 -6.69 2.39 -26.14
C LYS A 408 -6.24 1.01 -26.58
N MET A 409 -7.05 0.31 -27.36
CA MET A 409 -6.76 -1.02 -27.90
C MET A 409 -7.06 -1.05 -29.40
N GLU A 410 -6.25 -1.76 -30.19
CA GLU A 410 -6.28 -1.72 -31.67
C GLU A 410 -7.65 -2.07 -32.28
N ASN A 411 -8.48 -2.86 -31.59
CA ASN A 411 -9.77 -3.35 -32.09
C ASN A 411 -10.97 -2.92 -31.23
N ILE A 412 -10.82 -1.84 -30.45
CA ILE A 412 -11.88 -1.35 -29.56
C ILE A 412 -12.08 0.14 -29.82
N ASN A 413 -13.26 0.47 -30.35
CA ASN A 413 -13.71 1.84 -30.50
C ASN A 413 -14.67 2.18 -29.36
N TYR A 414 -14.58 3.41 -28.84
CA TYR A 414 -15.45 3.88 -27.77
C TYR A 414 -16.31 5.03 -28.28
N GLU A 415 -17.60 4.96 -27.99
CA GLU A 415 -18.62 5.93 -28.42
C GLU A 415 -19.32 6.52 -27.21
N ILE A 416 -19.54 7.84 -27.23
CA ILE A 416 -20.34 8.52 -26.21
C ILE A 416 -21.81 8.32 -26.57
N VAL A 417 -22.54 7.60 -25.71
CA VAL A 417 -23.97 7.33 -25.85
C VAL A 417 -24.80 8.48 -25.23
N LYS A 418 -24.28 9.11 -24.18
CA LYS A 418 -24.94 10.21 -23.48
C LYS A 418 -23.92 11.18 -22.89
N GLY A 419 -24.27 12.46 -22.90
CA GLY A 419 -23.40 13.55 -22.46
C GLY A 419 -22.47 14.02 -23.56
N ASN A 420 -21.66 15.03 -23.24
CA ASN A 420 -20.66 15.61 -24.13
C ASN A 420 -19.29 15.58 -23.45
N ALA A 421 -18.25 15.24 -24.21
CA ALA A 421 -16.88 15.29 -23.72
C ALA A 421 -15.90 15.74 -24.79
N GLU A 422 -14.87 16.45 -24.37
CA GLU A 422 -13.68 16.68 -25.17
C GLU A 422 -12.79 15.42 -25.11
N ILE A 423 -12.37 14.93 -26.27
CA ILE A 423 -11.64 13.66 -26.38
C ILE A 423 -10.17 13.95 -26.69
N THR A 424 -9.29 13.46 -25.82
CA THR A 424 -7.83 13.47 -26.06
C THR A 424 -7.33 12.04 -26.19
N ILE A 425 -6.65 11.73 -27.30
CA ILE A 425 -6.09 10.40 -27.57
C ILE A 425 -4.58 10.46 -27.40
N SER A 426 -4.05 9.59 -26.54
CA SER A 426 -2.60 9.37 -26.35
C SER A 426 -2.20 7.99 -26.88
N GLU A 427 -0.94 7.61 -26.71
CA GLU A 427 -0.40 6.34 -27.23
C GLU A 427 -1.18 5.12 -26.73
N ASN A 428 -1.50 5.08 -25.41
CA ASN A 428 -2.10 3.91 -24.75
C ASN A 428 -3.46 4.17 -24.09
N ILE A 429 -3.96 5.41 -24.08
CA ILE A 429 -5.19 5.80 -23.38
C ILE A 429 -6.02 6.80 -24.19
N ILE A 430 -7.31 6.85 -23.90
CA ILE A 430 -8.26 7.86 -24.37
C ILE A 430 -8.86 8.54 -23.14
N VAL A 431 -8.83 9.87 -23.13
CA VAL A 431 -9.37 10.71 -22.05
C VAL A 431 -10.61 11.45 -22.54
N TYR A 432 -11.70 11.30 -21.79
CA TYR A 432 -12.97 12.00 -22.01
C TYR A 432 -13.15 13.04 -20.90
N LEU A 433 -12.96 14.32 -21.22
CA LEU A 433 -13.16 15.42 -20.29
C LEU A 433 -14.58 15.98 -20.44
N SER A 434 -15.36 15.94 -19.37
CA SER A 434 -16.76 16.39 -19.35
C SER A 434 -17.08 17.20 -18.11
N LYS A 435 -18.11 18.04 -18.21
CA LYS A 435 -18.78 18.71 -17.08
C LYS A 435 -20.26 18.36 -16.99
N ASP A 436 -20.73 17.48 -17.87
CA ASP A 436 -22.13 17.10 -17.90
C ASP A 436 -22.47 16.29 -16.63
N PRO A 437 -23.73 16.39 -16.14
CA PRO A 437 -24.16 15.63 -14.95
C PRO A 437 -24.19 14.12 -15.19
N ILE A 438 -24.14 13.69 -16.46
CA ILE A 438 -24.08 12.29 -16.85
C ILE A 438 -23.26 12.15 -18.13
N ILE A 439 -22.35 11.19 -18.11
CA ILE A 439 -21.63 10.72 -19.28
C ILE A 439 -21.73 9.21 -19.35
N GLU A 440 -21.97 8.70 -20.55
CA GLU A 440 -22.11 7.27 -20.82
C GLU A 440 -21.28 6.93 -22.05
N ILE A 441 -20.32 6.03 -21.88
CA ILE A 441 -19.40 5.58 -22.92
C ILE A 441 -19.58 4.07 -23.07
N THR A 442 -19.76 3.62 -24.30
CA THR A 442 -19.78 2.20 -24.64
C THR A 442 -18.64 1.90 -25.60
N ASN A 443 -18.08 0.70 -25.55
CA ASN A 443 -17.23 0.23 -26.62
C ASN A 443 -18.03 -0.61 -27.64
N THR A 444 -17.55 -0.61 -28.88
CA THR A 444 -17.95 -1.54 -29.93
C THR A 444 -16.71 -2.33 -30.34
N SER A 445 -16.81 -3.66 -30.31
CA SER A 445 -15.79 -4.53 -30.90
C SER A 445 -16.24 -4.88 -32.32
N GLU A 446 -15.41 -4.56 -33.31
CA GLU A 446 -15.60 -5.07 -34.69
C GLU A 446 -15.46 -6.60 -34.78
#